data_AF-A0A3S0H0W6-F1
#
_entry.id   AF-A0A3S0H0W6-F1
#
_cell.length_a   1.000
_cell.length_b   1.000
_cell.length_c   1.000
_cell.angle_alpha   90.00
_cell.angle_beta   90.00
_cell.angle_gamma   90.00
#
_symmetry.space_group_name_H-M   'P 1'
#
loop_
_entity.id
_entity.type
_entity.pdbx_description
1 polymer ?
#
loop_
_entity_poly.entity_id
_entity_poly.type
_entity_poly.pdbx_seq_one_letter_code
_entity_poly.pdbx_strand_id
1 'polypeptide(L)'
;MLAPFRWAPGAVVRVAPDLFEPELRGKFRDEVFATMALCPKLRFELRTAHPRAYQEFVRVIAEDRAEYLAWRVSAATILRKLDRDHQASGPSPQWPLGNVALVYQGS
;
A
#
# COMPACT_ATOMS: atom_id res chain seq x y z
N MET A 1 6.29 13.10 29.59
CA MET A 1 6.57 12.80 28.17
C MET A 1 5.92 11.46 27.87
N LEU A 2 4.90 11.40 27.02
CA LEU A 2 4.27 10.13 26.65
C LEU A 2 5.29 9.30 25.85
N ALA A 3 5.39 8.01 26.13
CA ALA A 3 6.23 7.12 25.33
C ALA A 3 5.79 7.21 23.86
N PRO A 4 6.73 7.27 22.90
CA PRO A 4 6.36 7.32 21.49
C PRO A 4 5.48 6.12 21.16
N PHE A 5 4.33 6.38 20.53
CA PHE A 5 3.43 5.33 20.07
C PHE A 5 4.22 4.35 19.20
N ARG A 6 4.16 3.07 19.57
CA ARG A 6 4.79 1.98 18.84
C ARG A 6 3.75 0.92 18.57
N TRP A 7 3.64 0.53 17.30
CA TRP A 7 2.90 -0.68 16.94
C TRP A 7 3.56 -1.88 17.62
N ALA A 8 2.74 -2.72 18.26
CA ALA A 8 3.22 -3.98 18.80
C ALA A 8 3.79 -4.86 17.67
N PRO A 9 4.84 -5.66 17.93
CA PRO A 9 5.28 -6.67 16.99
C PRO A 9 4.11 -7.56 16.54
N GLY A 10 3.94 -7.73 15.23
CA GLY A 10 2.81 -8.49 14.68
C GLY A 10 1.48 -7.74 14.61
N ALA A 11 1.47 -6.42 14.86
CA ALA A 11 0.27 -5.60 14.65
C ALA A 11 -0.26 -5.72 13.21
N VAL A 12 -1.56 -5.94 13.10
CA VAL A 12 -2.30 -5.99 11.85
C VAL A 12 -3.07 -4.69 11.67
N VAL A 13 -2.86 -4.02 10.55
CA VAL A 13 -3.57 -2.80 10.17
C VAL A 13 -4.70 -3.18 9.23
N ARG A 14 -5.94 -2.95 9.67
CA ARG A 14 -7.12 -3.11 8.82
C ARG A 14 -7.38 -1.81 8.08
N VAL A 15 -7.48 -1.89 6.77
CA VAL A 15 -7.76 -0.72 5.93
C VAL A 15 -9.28 -0.55 5.84
N ALA A 16 -9.75 0.60 6.29
CA ALA A 16 -11.17 0.83 6.58
C ALA A 16 -12.04 1.24 5.37
N PRO A 17 -11.55 1.92 4.31
CA PRO A 17 -12.32 2.02 3.07
C PRO A 17 -12.04 0.83 2.14
N ASP A 18 -13.06 0.38 1.41
CA ASP A 18 -12.89 -0.49 0.26
C ASP A 18 -12.15 0.30 -0.83
N LEU A 19 -10.85 0.05 -0.98
CA LEU A 19 -9.99 0.77 -1.93
C LEU A 19 -10.36 0.51 -3.39
N PHE A 20 -11.22 -0.47 -3.67
CA PHE A 20 -11.60 -0.86 -5.03
C PHE A 20 -13.05 -0.56 -5.36
N GLU A 21 -13.74 0.19 -4.49
CA GLU A 21 -14.98 0.86 -4.86
C GLU A 21 -14.77 1.77 -6.08
N PRO A 22 -15.71 1.78 -7.05
CA PRO A 22 -15.59 2.57 -8.29
C PRO A 22 -15.40 4.07 -8.06
N GLU A 23 -16.00 4.62 -7.01
CA GLU A 23 -16.00 6.06 -6.69
C GLU A 23 -14.63 6.52 -6.15
N LEU A 24 -13.78 5.58 -5.73
CA LEU A 24 -12.50 5.88 -5.12
C LEU A 24 -11.43 6.18 -6.17
N ARG A 25 -10.85 7.38 -6.10
CA ARG A 25 -9.87 7.87 -7.09
C ARG A 25 -8.60 7.01 -7.09
N GLY A 26 -8.12 6.65 -8.28
CA GLY A 26 -6.89 5.85 -8.47
C GLY A 26 -5.68 6.40 -7.72
N LYS A 27 -5.47 7.73 -7.73
CA LYS A 27 -4.37 8.37 -6.99
C LYS A 27 -4.40 8.08 -5.48
N PHE A 28 -5.57 8.06 -4.85
CA PHE A 28 -5.67 7.77 -3.42
C PHE A 28 -5.30 6.31 -3.14
N ARG A 29 -5.75 5.38 -4.01
CA ARG A 29 -5.36 3.96 -3.94
C ARG A 29 -3.83 3.81 -4.03
N ASP A 30 -3.19 4.49 -4.97
CA ASP A 30 -1.72 4.44 -5.12
C ASP A 30 -0.99 4.95 -3.89
N GLU A 31 -1.44 6.05 -3.29
CA GLU A 31 -0.87 6.60 -2.06
C GLU A 31 -1.03 5.66 -0.86
N VAL A 32 -2.17 4.96 -0.76
CA VAL A 32 -2.40 3.97 0.30
C VAL A 32 -1.47 2.77 0.13
N PHE A 33 -1.36 2.20 -1.07
CA PHE A 33 -0.44 1.08 -1.33
C PHE A 33 1.03 1.50 -1.18
N ALA A 34 1.39 2.72 -1.57
CA ALA A 34 2.71 3.29 -1.32
C ALA A 34 3.02 3.38 0.18
N THR A 35 2.05 3.78 1.00
CA THR A 35 2.21 3.80 2.47
C THR A 35 2.45 2.40 3.04
N MET A 36 1.70 1.40 2.55
CA MET A 36 1.87 -0.01 2.96
C MET A 36 3.26 -0.55 2.61
N ALA A 37 3.74 -0.24 1.41
CA ALA A 37 5.07 -0.62 0.94
C ALA A 37 6.19 0.01 1.79
N LEU A 38 6.03 1.27 2.22
CA LEU A 38 6.98 1.96 3.10
C LEU A 38 6.97 1.44 4.55
N CYS A 39 5.99 0.60 4.90
CA CYS A 39 5.82 0.00 6.23
C CYS A 39 5.98 -1.53 6.19
N PRO A 40 7.11 -2.09 5.72
CA PRO A 40 7.24 -3.53 5.46
C PRO A 40 7.16 -4.41 6.71
N LYS A 41 7.31 -3.83 7.91
CA LYS A 41 7.20 -4.53 9.19
C LYS A 41 5.76 -4.68 9.70
N LEU A 42 4.80 -4.02 9.07
CA LEU A 42 3.37 -4.10 9.41
C LEU A 42 2.67 -5.02 8.42
N ARG A 43 1.74 -5.83 8.92
CA ARG A 43 0.83 -6.61 8.08
C ARG A 43 -0.44 -5.79 7.84
N PHE A 44 -0.88 -5.73 6.59
CA PHE A 44 -2.09 -5.04 6.19
C PHE A 44 -3.16 -6.04 5.72
N GLU A 45 -4.39 -5.83 6.19
CA GLU A 45 -5.56 -6.55 5.71
C GLU A 45 -6.46 -5.61 4.93
N LEU A 46 -6.64 -5.94 3.65
CA LEU A 46 -7.56 -5.27 2.74
C LEU A 46 -8.87 -6.05 2.67
N ARG A 47 -9.98 -5.32 2.72
CA ARG A 47 -11.32 -5.85 2.44
C ARG A 47 -11.87 -5.14 1.22
N THR A 48 -12.42 -5.90 0.29
CA THR A 48 -13.12 -5.33 -0.85
C THR A 48 -14.22 -6.24 -1.37
N ALA A 49 -15.32 -5.65 -1.82
CA ALA A 49 -16.37 -6.30 -2.60
C ALA A 49 -15.95 -6.53 -4.07
N HIS A 50 -14.82 -5.97 -4.49
CA HIS A 50 -14.32 -5.96 -5.86
C HIS A 50 -12.96 -6.69 -6.01
N PRO A 51 -12.86 -7.99 -5.65
CA PRO A 51 -11.58 -8.72 -5.64
C PRO A 51 -10.91 -8.79 -7.02
N ARG A 52 -11.67 -8.79 -8.11
CA ARG A 52 -11.13 -8.76 -9.48
C ARG A 52 -10.42 -7.44 -9.79
N ALA A 53 -10.95 -6.31 -9.30
CA ALA A 53 -10.31 -5.01 -9.48
C ALA A 53 -9.00 -4.91 -8.69
N TYR A 54 -8.93 -5.53 -7.49
CA TYR A 54 -7.68 -5.69 -6.76
C TYR A 54 -6.65 -6.52 -7.52
N GLN A 55 -7.06 -7.70 -8.03
CA GLN A 55 -6.18 -8.57 -8.79
C GLN A 55 -5.64 -7.88 -10.04
N GLU A 56 -6.50 -7.15 -10.75
CA GLU A 56 -6.09 -6.39 -11.94
C GLU A 56 -5.09 -5.30 -11.60
N PHE A 57 -5.37 -4.52 -10.55
CA PHE A 57 -4.46 -3.47 -10.08
C PHE A 57 -3.07 -4.01 -9.73
N VAL A 58 -3.02 -5.11 -8.96
CA VAL A 58 -1.75 -5.75 -8.60
C VAL A 58 -1.02 -6.28 -9.82
N ARG A 59 -1.74 -6.92 -10.75
CA ARG A 59 -1.18 -7.46 -11.99
C ARG A 59 -0.57 -6.36 -12.85
N VAL A 60 -1.31 -5.28 -13.09
CA VAL A 60 -0.87 -4.13 -13.90
C VAL A 60 0.41 -3.53 -13.33
N ILE A 61 0.48 -3.27 -12.02
CA ILE A 61 1.70 -2.72 -11.40
C ILE A 61 2.87 -3.72 -11.45
N ALA A 62 2.61 -5.02 -11.32
CA ALA A 62 3.66 -6.03 -11.35
C ALA A 62 4.25 -6.25 -12.75
N GLU A 63 3.43 -6.11 -13.80
CA GLU A 63 3.77 -6.48 -15.18
C GLU A 63 4.11 -5.25 -16.06
N ASP A 64 3.52 -4.09 -15.79
CA ASP A 64 3.75 -2.86 -16.56
C ASP A 64 4.74 -1.92 -15.86
N ARG A 65 5.89 -1.72 -16.51
CA ARG A 65 6.96 -0.85 -16.01
C ARG A 65 6.55 0.62 -15.89
N ALA A 66 5.73 1.13 -16.81
CA ALA A 66 5.29 2.52 -16.78
C ALA A 66 4.37 2.77 -15.59
N GLU A 67 3.40 1.87 -15.38
CA GLU A 67 2.48 1.92 -14.23
C GLU A 67 3.22 1.75 -12.91
N TYR A 68 4.18 0.83 -12.85
CA TYR A 68 5.06 0.68 -11.71
C TYR A 68 5.84 1.96 -11.36
N LEU A 69 6.41 2.64 -12.37
CA LEU A 69 7.13 3.89 -12.16
C LEU A 69 6.19 5.02 -11.72
N ALA A 70 5.00 5.10 -12.30
CA ALA A 70 3.97 6.06 -11.90
C ALA A 70 3.57 5.85 -10.42
N TRP A 71 3.32 4.60 -10.01
CA TRP A 71 3.07 4.26 -8.61
C TRP A 71 4.26 4.65 -7.70
N ARG A 72 5.49 4.41 -8.14
CA ARG A 72 6.70 4.73 -7.36
C ARG A 72 6.82 6.24 -7.07
N VAL A 73 6.31 7.11 -7.93
CA VAL A 73 6.24 8.56 -7.68
C VAL A 73 5.38 8.88 -6.46
N SER A 74 4.31 8.11 -6.19
CA SER A 74 3.50 8.25 -4.98
C SER A 74 4.31 7.95 -3.71
N ALA A 75 5.11 6.88 -3.72
CA ALA A 75 6.00 6.55 -2.60
C ALA A 75 7.07 7.63 -2.36
N ALA A 76 7.69 8.14 -3.43
CA ALA A 76 8.64 9.24 -3.35
C ALA A 76 7.98 10.52 -2.78
N THR A 77 6.76 10.82 -3.20
CA THR A 77 6.00 11.97 -2.70
C THR A 77 5.70 11.85 -1.21
N ILE A 78 5.36 10.66 -0.71
CA ILE A 78 5.15 10.41 0.71
C ILE A 78 6.45 10.59 1.49
N LEU A 79 7.55 9.99 1.01
CA LEU A 79 8.87 10.14 1.65
C LEU A 79 9.31 11.60 1.73
N ARG A 80 9.07 12.39 0.68
CA ARG A 80 9.33 13.83 0.68
C ARG A 80 8.55 14.58 1.74
N LYS A 81 7.25 14.30 1.87
CA LYS A 81 6.39 14.90 2.91
C LYS A 81 6.84 14.56 4.33
N LEU A 82 7.65 13.51 4.49
CA LEU A 82 8.22 13.06 5.76
C LEU A 82 9.70 13.45 5.93
N ASP A 83 10.23 14.35 5.08
CA ASP A 83 11.64 14.77 5.04
C ASP A 83 12.64 13.59 4.90
N ARG A 84 12.23 12.54 4.17
CA ARG A 84 12.98 11.30 3.94
C ARG A 84 13.30 11.06 2.46
N ASP A 85 13.48 12.13 1.68
CA ASP A 85 13.76 12.09 0.24
C ASP A 85 14.92 11.15 -0.16
N HIS A 86 15.96 11.09 0.67
CA HIS A 86 17.11 10.22 0.48
C HIS A 86 16.76 8.73 0.37
N GLN A 87 15.56 8.32 0.81
CA GLN A 87 15.09 6.94 0.75
C GLN A 87 14.33 6.62 -0.54
N ALA A 88 13.96 7.62 -1.35
CA ALA A 88 13.19 7.42 -2.58
C ALA A 88 13.97 6.67 -3.68
N SER A 89 15.30 6.77 -3.65
CA SER A 89 16.22 6.02 -4.51
C SER A 89 16.52 4.60 -4.03
N GLY A 90 16.00 4.21 -2.86
CA GLY A 90 16.27 2.92 -2.25
C GLY A 90 15.68 1.72 -3.00
N PRO A 91 15.94 0.49 -2.50
CA PRO A 91 15.36 -0.73 -3.02
C PRO A 91 13.84 -0.60 -3.08
N SER A 92 13.28 -0.95 -4.22
CA SER A 92 11.83 -0.92 -4.39
C SER A 92 11.22 -2.26 -3.95
N PRO A 93 9.97 -2.26 -3.47
CA PRO A 93 9.32 -3.50 -3.07
C PRO A 93 9.03 -4.39 -4.28
N GLN A 94 8.98 -5.69 -4.03
CA GLN A 94 8.45 -6.64 -5.00
C GLN A 94 6.93 -6.64 -4.96
N TRP A 95 6.31 -6.78 -6.13
CA TRP A 95 4.88 -6.94 -6.29
C TRP A 95 4.55 -8.41 -6.60
N PRO A 96 3.46 -8.97 -6.03
CA PRO A 96 2.56 -8.36 -5.04
C PRO A 96 3.25 -8.05 -3.70
N LEU A 97 2.80 -7.00 -3.01
CA LEU A 97 3.36 -6.62 -1.71
C LEU A 97 3.16 -7.75 -0.69
N GLY A 98 4.25 -8.37 -0.24
CA GLY A 98 4.20 -9.53 0.66
C GLY A 98 3.62 -9.24 2.06
N ASN A 99 3.49 -7.96 2.43
CA ASN A 99 2.90 -7.53 3.69
C ASN A 99 1.41 -7.13 3.58
N VAL A 100 0.79 -7.30 2.42
CA VAL A 100 -0.62 -6.99 2.17
C VAL A 100 -1.39 -8.27 1.85
N ALA A 101 -2.48 -8.51 2.57
CA ALA A 101 -3.38 -9.64 2.35
C ALA A 101 -4.79 -9.15 2.04
N LEU A 102 -5.38 -9.68 0.96
CA LEU A 102 -6.81 -9.56 0.71
C LEU A 102 -7.54 -10.56 1.62
N VAL A 103 -8.41 -10.08 2.50
CA VAL A 103 -9.24 -10.93 3.37
C VAL A 103 -10.69 -10.91 2.88
N TYR A 104 -11.24 -12.10 2.68
CA TYR A 104 -12.66 -12.27 2.34
C TYR A 104 -13.53 -12.02 3.58
N GLN A 105 -14.74 -11.49 3.39
CA GLN A 105 -15.79 -11.63 4.40
C GLN A 105 -16.45 -13.01 4.25
N GLY A 106 -16.34 -13.82 5.29
CA GLY A 106 -17.01 -15.11 5.48
C GLY A 106 -16.19 -15.95 6.46
N SER A 107 -16.62 -16.24 7.68
CA SER A 107 -17.99 -16.43 8.21
C SER A 107 -18.32 -15.48 9.35
#